data_AF-A0A382CUJ6-F1
#
_entry.id   AF-A0A382CUJ6-F1
#
_cell.length_a   1.000
_cell.length_b   1.000
_cell.length_c   1.000
_cell.angle_alpha   90.00
_cell.angle_beta   90.00
_cell.angle_gamma   90.00
#
_symmetry.space_group_name_H-M   'P 1'
#
loop_
_entity.id
_entity.type
_entity.pdbx_description
1 polymer ?
#
loop_
_entity_poly.entity_id
_entity_poly.type
_entity_poly.pdbx_seq_one_letter_code
_entity_poly.pdbx_strand_id
1 'polypeptide(L)'
;MKTTAKDQNTESTKLEAQQLEASEIAQLIVEVASEKLASDIVMLDLRGLASFTDYFVVMSADSSRLIQALEDDILSTLKESKLSMHRREGSATS
;
A
#
# COMPACT_ATOMS: atom_id res chain seq x y z
N MET A 1 -40.19 -40.88 6.56
CA MET A 1 -40.66 -40.25 5.31
C MET A 1 -39.76 -39.04 5.07
N LYS A 2 -38.86 -39.13 4.07
CA LYS A 2 -37.88 -38.13 3.55
C LYS A 2 -36.73 -37.77 4.53
N THR A 3 -35.45 -38.13 4.36
CA THR A 3 -34.49 -37.84 3.25
C THR A 3 -34.49 -36.33 2.95
N THR A 4 -33.40 -35.56 3.00
CA THR A 4 -32.21 -35.55 2.12
C THR A 4 -31.36 -34.38 2.63
N ALA A 5 -30.15 -34.60 3.12
CA ALA A 5 -28.87 -34.32 2.44
C ALA A 5 -28.50 -32.83 2.28
N LYS A 6 -27.22 -32.55 2.59
CA LYS A 6 -26.34 -31.57 1.92
C LYS A 6 -26.71 -30.09 2.13
N ASP A 7 -25.80 -29.15 2.37
CA ASP A 7 -24.40 -28.99 1.98
C ASP A 7 -23.70 -28.22 3.14
N GLN A 8 -22.53 -28.60 3.65
CA GLN A 8 -21.24 -28.47 2.98
C GLN A 8 -21.06 -27.12 2.27
N ASN A 9 -21.11 -25.99 2.99
CA ASN A 9 -20.52 -24.75 2.48
C ASN A 9 -20.17 -23.71 3.56
N THR A 10 -19.26 -24.03 4.48
CA THR A 10 -18.56 -22.99 5.25
C THR A 10 -17.05 -22.96 4.94
N GLU A 11 -16.54 -23.96 4.21
CA GLU A 11 -15.12 -24.05 3.82
C GLU A 11 -14.85 -23.66 2.36
N SER A 12 -15.64 -22.79 1.74
CA SER A 12 -15.40 -22.40 0.34
C SER A 12 -15.75 -20.95 0.04
N THR A 13 -15.16 -19.99 0.77
CA THR A 13 -15.00 -18.62 0.23
C THR A 13 -13.92 -17.83 0.98
N LYS A 14 -12.68 -17.86 0.50
CA LYS A 14 -11.77 -16.69 0.38
C LYS A 14 -10.40 -17.11 -0.19
N LEU A 15 -10.43 -17.66 -1.39
CA LEU A 15 -9.31 -17.56 -2.34
C LEU A 15 -9.62 -16.44 -3.33
N GLU A 16 -10.15 -15.33 -2.82
CA GLU A 16 -10.18 -14.06 -3.51
C GLU A 16 -8.94 -13.33 -3.00
N ALA A 17 -8.06 -12.92 -3.93
CA ALA A 17 -6.93 -12.07 -3.61
C ALA A 17 -7.43 -10.92 -2.73
N GLN A 18 -7.02 -10.89 -1.46
CA GLN A 18 -7.37 -9.80 -0.56
C GLN A 18 -6.70 -8.56 -1.13
N GLN A 19 -7.50 -7.74 -1.81
CA GLN A 19 -7.06 -6.46 -2.30
C GLN A 19 -6.86 -5.59 -1.06
N LEU A 20 -5.63 -5.10 -0.88
CA LEU A 20 -5.31 -4.22 0.23
C LEU A 20 -6.19 -2.97 0.16
N GLU A 21 -6.79 -2.62 1.29
CA GLU A 21 -7.55 -1.38 1.45
C GLU A 21 -6.60 -0.18 1.43
N ALA A 22 -7.09 1.00 1.06
CA ALA A 22 -6.26 2.20 0.90
C ALA A 22 -5.42 2.54 2.15
N SER A 23 -5.96 2.30 3.35
CA SER A 23 -5.23 2.50 4.60
C SER A 23 -4.12 1.48 4.81
N GLU A 24 -4.30 0.24 4.38
CA GLU A 24 -3.28 -0.81 4.49
C GLU A 24 -2.12 -0.53 3.53
N ILE A 25 -2.43 -0.02 2.32
CA ILE A 25 -1.42 0.44 1.38
C ILE A 25 -0.62 1.61 1.97
N ALA A 26 -1.30 2.60 2.54
CA ALA A 26 -0.62 3.75 3.16
C ALA A 26 0.28 3.32 4.34
N GLN A 27 -0.20 2.43 5.19
CA GLN A 27 0.58 1.86 6.30
C GLN A 27 1.79 1.07 5.82
N LEU A 28 1.64 0.28 4.76
CA LEU A 28 2.74 -0.45 4.15
C LEU A 28 3.85 0.50 3.68
N ILE A 29 3.50 1.63 3.04
CA ILE A 29 4.48 2.64 2.62
C ILE A 29 5.15 3.32 3.81
N VAL A 30 4.40 3.61 4.88
CA VAL A 30 4.96 4.17 6.11
C VAL A 30 5.98 3.21 6.74
N GLU A 31 5.68 1.92 6.77
CA GLU A 31 6.59 0.90 7.31
C GLU A 31 7.90 0.85 6.50
N VAL A 32 7.80 0.74 5.17
CA VAL A 32 8.98 0.76 4.30
C VAL A 32 9.81 2.03 4.50
N ALA A 33 9.15 3.20 4.55
CA ALA A 33 9.83 4.47 4.76
C ALA A 33 10.57 4.52 6.11
N SER A 34 9.94 4.00 7.18
CA SER A 34 10.52 3.91 8.52
C SER A 34 11.73 2.98 8.56
N GLU A 35 11.63 1.79 7.97
CA GLU A 35 12.74 0.82 7.87
C GLU A 35 13.93 1.38 7.08
N LYS A 36 13.65 2.26 6.11
CA LYS A 36 14.65 2.85 5.20
C LYS A 36 15.13 4.23 5.64
N LEU A 37 15.00 4.56 6.93
CA LEU A 37 15.55 5.78 7.54
C LEU A 37 15.00 7.09 6.96
N ALA A 38 13.80 7.07 6.39
CA ALA A 38 13.10 8.33 6.08
C ALA A 38 12.73 9.04 7.39
N SER A 39 12.74 10.37 7.36
CA SER A 39 12.39 11.23 8.49
C SER A 39 11.06 11.95 8.24
N ASP A 40 10.49 12.54 9.30
CA ASP A 40 9.26 13.33 9.25
C ASP A 40 8.11 12.63 8.50
N ILE A 41 7.96 11.32 8.70
CA ILE A 41 6.92 10.52 8.02
C ILE A 41 5.56 10.90 8.59
N VAL A 42 4.68 11.43 7.74
CA VAL A 42 3.31 11.83 8.07
C VAL A 42 2.35 11.15 7.12
N MET A 43 1.40 10.40 7.67
CA MET A 43 0.24 9.87 6.95
C MET A 43 -0.97 10.77 7.21
N LEU A 44 -1.49 11.39 6.14
CA LEU A 44 -2.64 12.28 6.17
C LEU A 44 -3.88 11.55 5.65
N ASP A 45 -4.95 11.53 6.44
CA ASP A 45 -6.27 11.07 6.00
C ASP A 45 -7.01 12.22 5.29
N LEU A 46 -7.32 12.00 4.01
CA LEU A 46 -7.94 12.98 3.13
C LEU A 46 -9.37 12.61 2.77
N ARG A 47 -9.90 11.51 3.32
CA ARG A 47 -11.27 11.06 3.04
C ARG A 47 -12.26 12.15 3.49
N GLY A 48 -13.18 12.52 2.61
CA GLY A 48 -14.13 13.61 2.83
C GLY A 48 -13.56 15.02 2.62
N LEU A 49 -12.26 15.16 2.36
CA LEU A 49 -11.60 16.43 1.99
C LEU A 49 -11.20 16.46 0.50
N ALA A 50 -10.72 15.34 -0.03
CA ALA A 50 -10.34 15.17 -1.42
C ALA A 50 -11.09 13.98 -2.05
N SER A 51 -11.49 14.11 -3.31
CA SER A 51 -12.20 13.05 -4.05
C SER A 51 -11.28 12.17 -4.91
N PHE A 52 -9.99 12.51 -5.00
CA PHE A 52 -9.03 11.85 -5.89
C PHE A 52 -8.04 10.93 -5.18
N THR A 53 -7.96 11.00 -3.85
CA THR A 53 -7.06 10.19 -3.02
C THR A 53 -7.62 10.07 -1.61
N ASP A 54 -7.40 8.92 -0.97
CA ASP A 54 -7.80 8.67 0.42
C ASP A 54 -6.73 9.10 1.42
N TYR A 55 -5.46 8.89 1.08
CA TYR A 55 -4.32 9.18 1.95
C TYR A 55 -3.18 9.86 1.20
N PHE A 56 -2.43 10.70 1.91
CA PHE A 56 -1.07 11.07 1.52
C PHE A 56 -0.09 10.53 2.55
N VAL A 57 1.04 10.01 2.06
CA VAL A 57 2.21 9.72 2.89
C VAL A 57 3.30 10.70 2.46
N VAL A 58 3.71 11.57 3.36
CA VAL A 58 4.76 12.57 3.14
C VAL A 58 5.94 12.20 4.03
N MET A 59 7.15 12.27 3.49
CA MET A 59 8.38 11.94 4.22
C MET A 59 9.57 12.77 3.69
N SER A 60 10.59 12.92 4.51
CA SER A 60 11.85 13.58 4.19
C SER A 60 12.99 12.56 4.05
N ALA A 61 14.01 12.91 3.26
CA ALA A 61 15.23 12.13 3.11
C ALA A 61 16.44 13.05 2.89
N ASP A 62 17.53 12.78 3.61
CA ASP A 62 18.67 13.70 3.72
C ASP A 62 19.65 13.67 2.54
N SER A 63 19.42 12.83 1.53
CA SER A 63 20.28 12.79 0.34
C SER A 63 19.57 12.22 -0.89
N SER A 64 20.03 12.60 -2.08
CA SER A 64 19.56 12.02 -3.34
C SER A 64 19.70 10.49 -3.39
N ARG A 65 20.75 9.94 -2.77
CA ARG A 65 20.95 8.48 -2.68
C ARG A 65 19.86 7.82 -1.85
N LEU A 66 19.47 8.45 -0.74
CA LEU A 66 18.40 7.93 0.13
C LEU A 66 17.03 8.05 -0.54
N ILE A 67 16.76 9.16 -1.23
CA ILE A 67 15.55 9.35 -2.03
C ILE A 67 15.43 8.23 -3.07
N GLN A 68 16.50 7.93 -3.82
CA GLN A 68 16.48 6.88 -4.83
C GLN A 68 16.25 5.49 -4.20
N ALA A 69 16.89 5.19 -3.06
CA ALA A 69 16.71 3.91 -2.37
C ALA A 69 15.26 3.74 -1.87
N LEU A 70 14.70 4.77 -1.23
CA LEU A 70 13.31 4.78 -0.78
C LEU A 70 12.34 4.52 -1.93
N GLU A 71 12.56 5.19 -3.06
CA GLU A 71 11.73 5.02 -4.24
C GLU A 71 11.78 3.59 -4.79
N ASP A 72 12.97 3.01 -4.93
CA ASP A 72 13.18 1.65 -5.42
C ASP A 72 12.54 0.63 -4.47
N ASP A 73 12.73 0.80 -3.16
CA ASP A 73 12.18 -0.07 -2.13
C ASP A 73 10.64 -0.02 -2.11
N ILE A 74 10.05 1.19 -2.12
CA ILE A 74 8.60 1.38 -2.20
C ILE A 74 8.03 0.72 -3.46
N LEU A 75 8.68 0.91 -4.61
CA LEU A 75 8.24 0.30 -5.86
C LEU A 75 8.34 -1.22 -5.83
N SER A 76 9.38 -1.79 -5.22
CA SER A 76 9.51 -3.24 -5.03
C SER A 76 8.39 -3.78 -4.15
N THR A 77 8.16 -3.16 -2.99
CA THR A 77 7.12 -3.56 -2.04
C THR A 77 5.72 -3.51 -2.66
N LEU A 78 5.41 -2.48 -3.46
CA LEU A 78 4.14 -2.41 -4.18
C LEU A 78 3.98 -3.58 -5.16
N LYS A 79 5.03 -3.90 -5.94
CA LYS A 79 5.00 -5.02 -6.89
C LYS A 79 4.82 -6.37 -6.18
N GLU A 80 5.53 -6.59 -5.08
CA GLU A 80 5.42 -7.80 -4.25
C GLU A 80 4.01 -7.96 -3.67
N SER A 81 3.38 -6.83 -3.33
CA SER A 81 1.99 -6.76 -2.86
C SER A 81 0.96 -6.81 -3.99
N LYS A 82 1.39 -7.06 -5.25
CA LYS A 82 0.55 -7.10 -6.46
C LYS A 82 -0.19 -5.78 -6.73
N LEU A 83 0.35 -4.67 -6.26
CA LEU A 83 -0.13 -3.31 -6.52
C LEU A 83 0.67 -2.70 -7.67
N SER A 84 0.00 -1.90 -8.50
CA SER A 84 0.64 -1.18 -9.60
C SER A 84 0.83 0.29 -9.28
N MET A 85 2.05 0.80 -9.42
CA MET A 85 2.29 2.24 -9.45
C MET A 85 1.72 2.81 -10.76
N HIS A 86 0.77 3.74 -10.66
CA HIS A 86 0.13 4.33 -11.84
C HIS A 86 0.96 5.43 -12.48
N ARG A 87 1.51 6.33 -11.66
CA ARG A 87 2.35 7.45 -12.11
C ARG A 87 3.48 7.69 -11.12
N ARG A 88 4.59 8.19 -11.66
CA ARG A 88 5.79 8.61 -10.95
C ARG A 88 6.17 9.98 -11.48
N GLU A 89 6.39 10.93 -10.59
CA GLU A 89 6.78 12.30 -10.93
C GLU A 89 7.97 12.72 -10.07
N GLY A 90 8.89 13.50 -10.66
CA GLY A 90 10.13 13.92 -10.00
C GLY A 90 11.16 12.79 -9.88
N SER A 91 12.39 13.17 -9.51
CA SER A 91 13.46 12.24 -9.17
C SER A 91 14.46 12.93 -8.24
N ALA A 92 15.36 12.16 -7.65
CA ALA A 92 16.40 12.68 -6.76
C ALA A 92 17.38 13.68 -7.41
N THR A 93 17.35 13.82 -8.74
CA THR A 93 18.32 14.58 -9.54
C THR A 93 17.70 15.67 -10.43
N SER A 94 16.38 15.80 -10.47
CA SER A 94 15.66 16.61 -11.48
C SER A 94 14.66 17.57 -10.85
#